data_AF-A0A9D5H1Y8-F1
#
_entry.id   AF-A0A9D5H1Y8-F1
#
_cell.length_a   1.000
_cell.length_b   1.000
_cell.length_c   1.000
_cell.angle_alpha   90.00
_cell.angle_beta   90.00
_cell.angle_gamma   90.00
#
_symmetry.space_group_name_H-M   'P 1'
#
loop_
_entity.id
_entity.type
_entity.pdbx_description
1 polymer ?
#
loop_
_entity_poly.entity_id
_entity_poly.type
_entity_poly.pdbx_seq_one_letter_code
_entity_poly.pdbx_strand_id
1 'polypeptide(L)'
;MFRHASRFLIRAAAGDGRSHGRTSAIAVARAFSSDVPAAPSQDTAFIEAWKKVAPNIEPPKTPLEFMKPRPPTPSAIPPSSPSTSSLPYQSEISSKEVDMVIIPATTGQMGVLPGHVATIAELKPGLLSVHEGTEVTKYFVSSGFAFIHANSFADIVAIEAVPIDRIDPSLVQKGLTDFTQKLSSATTDLEKAEAQIGVDVHSALNAALSG
;
A
#
# COMPACT_ATOMS: atom_id res chain seq x y z
N MET A 1 31.07 -39.37 1.52
CA MET A 1 30.05 -39.99 2.38
C MET A 1 28.67 -39.70 1.81
N PHE A 2 27.93 -40.78 1.52
CA PHE A 2 26.51 -40.93 1.16
C PHE A 2 25.84 -39.98 0.15
N ARG A 3 25.79 -40.46 -1.10
CA ARG A 3 24.68 -40.23 -2.05
C ARG A 3 23.56 -41.23 -1.72
N HIS A 4 22.29 -40.80 -1.77
CA HIS A 4 21.18 -41.74 -1.88
C HIS A 4 20.21 -41.30 -2.98
N ALA A 5 20.01 -42.19 -3.93
CA ALA A 5 19.09 -42.10 -5.05
C ALA A 5 17.84 -42.92 -4.71
N SER A 6 16.66 -42.45 -5.11
CA SER A 6 15.47 -43.29 -5.21
C SER A 6 14.77 -43.01 -6.54
N ARG A 7 14.97 -43.95 -7.47
CA ARG A 7 14.22 -44.12 -8.71
C ARG A 7 12.76 -44.41 -8.37
N PHE A 8 11.82 -43.61 -8.87
CA PHE A 8 10.41 -43.97 -8.87
C PHE A 8 10.09 -44.74 -10.16
N LEU A 9 9.69 -46.00 -10.00
CA LEU A 9 9.30 -46.92 -11.07
C LEU A 9 7.91 -46.54 -11.60
N ILE A 10 7.83 -46.21 -12.89
CA ILE A 10 6.57 -46.23 -13.65
C ILE A 10 6.26 -47.69 -13.98
N ARG A 11 5.18 -48.22 -13.41
CA ARG A 11 4.58 -49.49 -13.85
C ARG A 11 3.27 -49.19 -14.56
N ALA A 12 3.28 -49.36 -15.88
CA ALA A 12 2.08 -49.45 -16.68
C ALA A 12 1.38 -50.80 -16.40
N ALA A 13 0.08 -50.77 -16.12
CA ALA A 13 -0.77 -51.94 -16.15
C ALA A 13 -2.01 -51.59 -17.00
N ALA A 14 -2.11 -52.23 -18.16
CA ALA A 14 -3.31 -52.27 -18.97
C ALA A 14 -4.30 -53.26 -18.35
N GLY A 15 -5.57 -52.89 -18.30
CA GLY A 15 -6.68 -53.71 -17.81
C GLY A 15 -8.01 -53.04 -18.13
N ASP A 16 -8.81 -53.74 -18.93
CA ASP A 16 -10.04 -53.38 -19.62
C ASP A 16 -11.24 -53.03 -18.70
N GLY A 17 -12.21 -52.23 -19.20
CA GLY A 17 -13.55 -52.12 -18.59
C GLY A 17 -14.11 -50.72 -18.24
N ARG A 18 -14.77 -50.08 -19.22
CA ARG A 18 -16.12 -49.46 -19.13
C ARG A 18 -16.50 -48.60 -17.88
N SER A 19 -16.52 -47.27 -18.02
CA SER A 19 -17.69 -46.38 -17.77
C SER A 19 -17.29 -44.90 -17.71
N HIS A 20 -18.06 -44.04 -18.36
CA HIS A 20 -17.87 -42.59 -18.39
C HIS A 20 -18.29 -41.96 -17.06
N GLY A 21 -17.34 -41.35 -16.34
CA GLY A 21 -17.60 -40.44 -15.24
C GLY A 21 -16.51 -39.37 -15.22
N ARG A 22 -16.80 -38.17 -15.75
CA ARG A 22 -15.90 -37.02 -15.65
C ARG A 22 -15.92 -36.55 -14.20
N THR A 23 -14.96 -36.98 -13.39
CA THR A 23 -14.70 -36.34 -12.09
C THR A 23 -13.94 -35.05 -12.37
N SER A 24 -14.64 -33.91 -12.32
CA SER A 24 -14.02 -32.60 -12.24
C SER A 24 -13.17 -32.57 -10.97
N ALA A 25 -11.85 -32.61 -11.13
CA ALA A 25 -10.94 -32.29 -10.04
C ALA A 25 -11.17 -30.82 -9.66
N ILE A 26 -11.86 -30.59 -8.55
CA ILE A 26 -11.93 -29.28 -7.92
C ILE A 26 -10.51 -28.97 -7.46
N ALA A 27 -9.80 -28.16 -8.23
CA ALA A 27 -8.55 -27.56 -7.79
C ALA A 27 -8.90 -26.65 -6.62
N VAL A 28 -8.68 -27.14 -5.39
CA VAL A 28 -8.73 -26.30 -4.20
C VAL A 28 -7.53 -25.37 -4.29
N ALA A 29 -7.74 -24.18 -4.86
CA ALA A 29 -6.79 -23.10 -4.77
C ALA A 29 -6.58 -22.80 -3.28
N ARG A 30 -5.35 -22.98 -2.80
CA ARG A 30 -5.01 -22.59 -1.43
C ARG A 30 -5.09 -21.07 -1.38
N ALA A 31 -6.00 -20.55 -0.56
CA ALA A 31 -6.04 -19.13 -0.24
C ALA A 31 -4.66 -18.71 0.30
N PHE A 32 -4.06 -17.68 -0.31
CA PHE A 32 -2.86 -17.07 0.24
C PHE A 32 -3.21 -16.34 1.53
N SER A 33 -2.26 -16.18 2.46
CA SER A 33 -2.49 -15.47 3.73
C SER A 33 -2.94 -14.01 3.56
N SER A 34 -2.78 -13.45 2.35
CA SER A 34 -3.26 -12.12 1.96
C SER A 34 -4.72 -12.10 1.49
N ASP A 35 -5.33 -13.26 1.27
CA ASP A 35 -6.71 -13.37 0.79
C ASP A 35 -7.65 -13.34 2.01
N VAL A 36 -7.85 -12.13 2.55
CA VAL A 36 -8.76 -11.88 3.67
C VAL A 36 -10.17 -11.72 3.10
N PRO A 37 -11.14 -12.56 3.51
CA PRO A 37 -12.53 -12.38 3.11
C PRO A 37 -13.01 -10.98 3.49
N ALA A 38 -13.83 -10.36 2.64
CA ALA A 38 -14.44 -9.07 2.96
C ALA A 38 -15.17 -9.18 4.31
N ALA A 39 -14.77 -8.38 5.29
CA ALA A 39 -15.43 -8.34 6.59
C ALA A 39 -16.88 -7.89 6.40
N PRO A 40 -17.87 -8.53 7.05
CA PRO A 40 -19.26 -8.09 6.97
C PRO A 40 -19.35 -6.66 7.52
N SER A 41 -20.10 -5.81 6.82
CA SER A 41 -20.25 -4.38 7.13
C SER A 41 -20.97 -4.09 8.46
N GLN A 42 -21.59 -5.11 9.06
CA GLN A 42 -22.31 -5.00 10.32
C GLN A 42 -21.91 -6.14 11.25
N ASP A 43 -21.46 -5.78 12.45
CA ASP A 43 -21.22 -6.73 13.53
C ASP A 43 -22.56 -7.12 14.16
N THR A 44 -23.12 -8.23 13.67
CA THR A 44 -24.40 -8.77 14.16
C THR A 44 -24.36 -9.09 15.64
N ALA A 45 -23.21 -9.52 16.17
CA ALA A 45 -23.05 -9.81 17.59
C ALA A 45 -23.13 -8.53 18.44
N PHE A 46 -22.52 -7.44 17.98
CA PHE A 46 -22.64 -6.14 18.63
C PHE A 46 -24.09 -5.63 18.63
N ILE A 47 -24.79 -5.71 17.49
CA ILE A 47 -26.17 -5.22 17.35
C ILE A 47 -27.12 -6.01 18.27
N GLU A 48 -26.97 -7.34 18.35
CA GLU A 48 -27.77 -8.19 19.24
C GLU A 48 -27.52 -7.87 20.72
N ALA A 49 -26.25 -7.66 21.12
CA ALA A 49 -25.89 -7.26 22.47
C ALA A 49 -26.41 -5.86 22.84
N TRP A 50 -26.32 -4.90 21.91
CA TRP A 50 -26.83 -3.54 22.10
C TRP A 50 -28.33 -3.51 22.32
N LYS A 51 -29.10 -4.22 21.47
CA LYS A 51 -30.57 -4.32 21.60
C LYS A 51 -31.00 -4.94 22.92
N LYS A 52 -30.19 -5.82 23.52
CA LYS A 52 -30.42 -6.41 24.84
C LYS A 52 -30.25 -5.40 25.98
N VAL A 53 -29.30 -4.47 25.86
CA VAL A 53 -28.96 -3.49 26.92
C VAL A 53 -29.77 -2.20 26.78
N ALA A 54 -29.99 -1.73 25.56
CA ALA A 54 -30.65 -0.47 25.25
C ALA A 54 -31.67 -0.64 24.10
N PRO A 55 -32.84 -1.22 24.36
CA PRO A 55 -33.82 -1.57 23.32
C PRO A 55 -34.46 -0.36 22.62
N ASN A 56 -34.46 0.81 23.26
CA ASN A 56 -35.10 2.03 22.74
C ASN A 56 -34.10 2.96 22.01
N ILE A 57 -32.83 2.57 21.88
CA ILE A 57 -31.78 3.39 21.26
C ILE A 57 -31.21 2.61 20.08
N GLU A 58 -31.22 3.22 18.89
CA GLU A 58 -30.58 2.63 17.72
C GLU A 58 -29.07 2.44 17.97
N PRO A 59 -28.48 1.31 17.52
CA PRO A 59 -27.07 1.05 17.73
C PRO A 59 -26.21 2.12 17.04
N PRO A 60 -25.08 2.50 17.65
CA PRO A 60 -24.16 3.45 17.03
C PRO A 60 -23.61 2.89 15.72
N LYS A 61 -23.47 3.76 14.72
CA LYS A 61 -22.86 3.40 13.43
C LYS A 61 -21.38 3.08 13.62
N THR A 62 -20.91 2.02 13.00
CA THR A 62 -19.48 1.64 13.05
C THR A 62 -18.72 2.24 11.87
N PRO A 63 -17.41 2.52 11.99
CA PRO A 63 -16.61 3.02 10.86
C PRO A 63 -16.70 2.15 9.61
N LEU A 64 -16.86 0.82 9.78
CA LEU A 64 -17.01 -0.14 8.69
C LEU A 64 -18.26 0.10 7.83
N GLU A 65 -19.32 0.69 8.39
CA GLU A 65 -20.54 1.01 7.64
C GLU A 65 -20.32 2.15 6.62
N PHE A 66 -19.32 2.99 6.84
CA PHE A 66 -18.97 4.10 5.94
C PHE A 66 -17.92 3.71 4.91
N MET A 67 -17.28 2.55 5.07
CA MET A 67 -16.23 2.07 4.17
C MET A 67 -16.81 1.03 3.21
N LYS A 68 -16.61 1.23 1.90
CA LYS A 68 -16.93 0.19 0.92
C LYS A 68 -15.97 -0.99 1.14
N PRO A 69 -16.47 -2.22 1.34
CA PRO A 69 -15.60 -3.39 1.48
C PRO A 69 -14.70 -3.52 0.25
N ARG A 70 -13.45 -3.86 0.48
CA ARG A 70 -12.49 -4.06 -0.59
C ARG A 70 -12.90 -5.29 -1.43
N PRO A 71 -12.86 -5.21 -2.78
CA PRO A 71 -13.19 -6.35 -3.62
C PRO A 71 -12.17 -7.49 -3.44
N PRO A 72 -12.60 -8.75 -3.62
CA PRO A 72 -11.73 -9.91 -3.50
C PRO A 72 -10.62 -9.89 -4.56
N THR A 73 -9.55 -10.62 -4.28
CA THR A 73 -8.38 -10.74 -5.17
C THR A 73 -8.80 -11.36 -6.52
N PRO A 74 -8.66 -10.66 -7.67
CA PRO A 74 -8.98 -11.25 -8.96
C PRO A 74 -7.95 -12.34 -9.31
N SER A 75 -8.39 -13.40 -9.99
CA SER A 75 -7.52 -14.51 -10.40
C SER A 75 -6.55 -14.16 -11.53
N ALA A 76 -6.72 -13.00 -12.17
CA ALA A 76 -5.88 -12.48 -13.24
C ALA A 76 -5.40 -11.06 -12.87
N ILE A 77 -4.20 -10.70 -13.33
CA ILE A 77 -3.61 -9.38 -13.11
C ILE A 77 -4.42 -8.34 -13.91
N PRO A 78 -4.96 -7.29 -13.27
CA PRO A 78 -5.69 -6.24 -13.98
C PRO A 78 -4.73 -5.37 -14.82
N PRO A 79 -5.23 -4.69 -15.87
CA PRO A 79 -4.40 -3.82 -16.70
C PRO A 79 -3.97 -2.51 -16.00
N SER A 80 -4.78 -2.04 -15.03
CA SER A 80 -4.56 -0.83 -14.24
C SER A 80 -4.73 -1.14 -12.75
N SER A 81 -4.11 -0.34 -11.90
CA SER A 81 -4.14 -0.47 -10.44
C SER A 81 -4.87 0.71 -9.82
N PRO A 82 -6.03 0.50 -9.16
CA PRO A 82 -6.68 1.57 -8.43
C PRO A 82 -5.81 2.03 -7.26
N SER A 83 -5.49 3.32 -7.26
CA SER A 83 -4.65 3.97 -6.26
C SER A 83 -5.47 4.99 -5.47
N THR A 84 -5.29 4.99 -4.15
CA THR A 84 -5.87 5.97 -3.24
C THR A 84 -4.75 6.69 -2.50
N SER A 85 -4.67 8.01 -2.60
CA SER A 85 -3.79 8.86 -1.81
C SER A 85 -4.62 9.65 -0.80
N SER A 86 -4.33 9.45 0.49
CA SER A 86 -5.09 10.02 1.60
C SER A 86 -4.18 10.84 2.51
N LEU A 87 -4.58 12.09 2.74
CA LEU A 87 -4.06 12.99 3.77
C LEU A 87 -5.08 13.08 4.91
N PRO A 88 -4.66 13.50 6.12
CA PRO A 88 -5.58 13.64 7.26
C PRO A 88 -6.73 14.62 7.00
N TYR A 89 -6.49 15.61 6.13
CA TYR A 89 -7.45 16.68 5.82
C TYR A 89 -8.15 16.54 4.46
N GLN A 90 -7.61 15.75 3.54
CA GLN A 90 -8.22 15.52 2.22
C GLN A 90 -7.66 14.27 1.52
N SER A 91 -8.38 13.73 0.54
CA SER A 91 -7.86 12.69 -0.34
C SER A 91 -7.50 13.32 -1.67
N GLU A 92 -6.20 13.35 -2.00
CA GLU A 92 -5.69 13.89 -3.26
C GLU A 92 -6.07 13.00 -4.45
N ILE A 93 -6.07 11.68 -4.24
CA ILE A 93 -6.40 10.68 -5.25
C ILE A 93 -7.38 9.70 -4.61
N SER A 94 -8.59 9.58 -5.15
CA SER A 94 -9.60 8.67 -4.62
C SER A 94 -9.97 7.60 -5.65
N SER A 95 -9.53 6.36 -5.42
CA SER A 95 -9.84 5.20 -6.27
C SER A 95 -9.60 5.43 -7.77
N LYS A 96 -8.55 6.17 -8.13
CA LYS A 96 -8.24 6.45 -9.53
C LYS A 96 -7.44 5.29 -10.10
N GLU A 97 -7.76 4.84 -11.31
CA GLU A 97 -6.97 3.83 -12.00
C GLU A 97 -5.66 4.43 -12.50
N VAL A 98 -4.55 3.82 -12.09
CA VAL A 98 -3.19 4.27 -12.40
C VAL A 98 -2.39 3.09 -12.96
N ASP A 99 -1.54 3.34 -13.94
CA ASP A 99 -0.73 2.28 -14.58
C ASP A 99 0.53 1.95 -13.76
N MET A 100 1.13 2.96 -13.14
CA MET A 100 2.32 2.80 -12.32
C MET A 100 2.43 3.91 -11.28
N VAL A 101 2.87 3.55 -10.07
CA VAL A 101 3.19 4.53 -9.02
C VAL A 101 4.61 4.32 -8.55
N ILE A 102 5.41 5.38 -8.53
CA ILE A 102 6.77 5.37 -7.98
C ILE A 102 6.73 6.01 -6.60
N ILE A 103 7.08 5.24 -5.59
CA ILE A 103 6.93 5.56 -4.18
C ILE A 103 8.31 5.67 -3.50
N PRO A 104 8.56 6.73 -2.69
CA PRO A 104 9.80 6.89 -1.94
C PRO A 104 9.77 6.06 -0.65
N ALA A 105 10.15 4.79 -0.72
CA ALA A 105 10.24 3.92 0.46
C ALA A 105 11.52 4.16 1.28
N THR A 106 11.50 3.79 2.56
CA THR A 106 12.69 3.84 3.44
C THR A 106 13.89 3.10 2.85
N THR A 107 13.65 2.04 2.08
CA THR A 107 14.65 1.18 1.42
C THR A 107 15.11 1.69 0.05
N GLY A 108 14.49 2.74 -0.49
CA GLY A 108 14.78 3.29 -1.81
C GLY A 108 13.51 3.62 -2.61
N GLN A 109 13.67 3.92 -3.90
CA GLN A 109 12.55 4.17 -4.80
C GLN A 109 11.94 2.85 -5.27
N MET A 110 10.63 2.69 -5.08
CA MET A 110 9.89 1.47 -5.45
C MET A 110 8.82 1.79 -6.48
N GLY A 111 8.85 1.08 -7.62
CA GLY A 111 7.80 1.15 -8.64
C GLY A 111 6.74 0.08 -8.40
N VAL A 112 5.49 0.49 -8.25
CA VAL A 112 4.33 -0.37 -8.05
C VAL A 112 3.53 -0.42 -9.35
N LEU A 113 3.38 -1.62 -9.90
CA LEU A 113 2.59 -1.91 -11.10
C LEU A 113 1.42 -2.83 -10.74
N PRO A 114 0.41 -2.98 -11.63
CA PRO A 114 -0.64 -3.96 -11.45
C PRO A 114 -0.09 -5.37 -11.22
N GLY A 115 -0.64 -6.07 -10.22
CA GLY A 115 -0.18 -7.40 -9.82
C GLY A 115 1.08 -7.42 -8.95
N HIS A 116 1.54 -6.28 -8.43
CA HIS A 116 2.67 -6.24 -7.49
C HIS A 116 2.39 -7.07 -6.22
N VAL A 117 3.44 -7.62 -5.62
CA VAL A 117 3.34 -8.37 -4.36
C VAL A 117 2.80 -7.49 -3.24
N ALA A 118 1.89 -8.05 -2.45
CA ALA A 118 1.32 -7.36 -1.30
C ALA A 118 2.42 -6.95 -0.32
N THR A 119 2.54 -5.66 -0.06
CA THR A 119 3.66 -5.07 0.68
C THR A 119 3.17 -3.88 1.49
N ILE A 120 3.67 -3.76 2.71
CA ILE A 120 3.52 -2.54 3.51
C ILE A 120 4.89 -1.88 3.56
N ALA A 121 4.97 -0.63 3.11
CA ALA A 121 6.21 0.13 3.08
C ALA A 121 6.04 1.44 3.84
N GLU A 122 7.04 1.78 4.66
CA GLU A 122 7.19 3.11 5.23
C GLU A 122 7.77 4.07 4.18
N LEU A 123 7.24 5.29 4.16
CA LEU A 123 7.62 6.35 3.23
C LEU A 123 8.57 7.33 3.87
N LYS A 124 9.66 7.64 3.16
CA LYS A 124 10.55 8.75 3.49
C LYS A 124 10.11 10.04 2.79
N PRO A 125 10.54 11.22 3.30
CA PRO A 125 10.40 12.46 2.57
C PRO A 125 10.96 12.32 1.15
N GLY A 126 10.15 12.59 0.13
CA GLY A 126 10.58 12.37 -1.25
C GLY A 126 9.49 12.57 -2.30
N LEU A 127 9.87 12.28 -3.54
CA LEU A 127 9.01 12.43 -4.70
C LEU A 127 8.15 11.17 -4.91
N LEU A 128 6.84 11.34 -4.89
CA LEU A 128 5.84 10.39 -5.35
C LEU A 128 5.45 10.74 -6.78
N SER A 129 5.56 9.78 -7.71
CA SER A 129 5.12 9.97 -9.10
C SER A 129 4.02 8.99 -9.45
N VAL A 130 2.91 9.52 -9.97
CA VAL A 130 1.73 8.76 -10.39
C VAL A 130 1.67 8.83 -11.91
N HIS A 131 1.68 7.68 -12.58
CA HIS A 131 1.71 7.57 -14.04
C HIS A 131 0.37 7.06 -14.57
N GLU A 132 -0.23 7.86 -15.44
CA GLU A 132 -1.50 7.58 -16.10
C GLU A 132 -1.29 7.67 -17.62
N GLY A 133 -0.93 6.54 -18.25
CA GLY A 133 -0.52 6.49 -19.64
C GLY A 133 0.67 7.42 -19.93
N THR A 134 0.40 8.53 -20.60
CA THR A 134 1.40 9.55 -20.93
C THR A 134 1.50 10.68 -19.91
N GLU A 135 0.54 10.80 -19.00
CA GLU A 135 0.51 11.85 -17.98
C GLU A 135 1.25 11.39 -16.72
N VAL A 136 2.10 12.27 -16.17
CA VAL A 136 2.85 12.00 -14.95
C VAL A 136 2.61 13.12 -13.95
N THR A 137 1.91 12.79 -12.86
CA THR A 137 1.63 13.73 -11.79
C THR A 137 2.58 13.50 -10.63
N LYS A 138 3.27 14.56 -10.21
CA LYS A 138 4.34 14.52 -9.22
C LYS A 138 3.92 15.24 -7.94
N TYR A 139 4.07 14.54 -6.83
CA TYR A 139 3.80 15.06 -5.50
C TYR A 139 5.04 14.89 -4.63
N PHE A 140 5.39 15.92 -3.86
CA PHE A 140 6.32 15.74 -2.75
C PHE A 140 5.54 15.25 -1.53
N VAL A 141 5.98 14.15 -0.94
CA VAL A 141 5.37 13.55 0.24
C VAL A 141 6.30 13.72 1.43
N SER A 142 5.78 14.14 2.59
CA SER A 142 6.59 14.33 3.79
C SER A 142 7.01 13.01 4.44
N SER A 143 6.05 12.11 4.65
CA SER A 143 6.20 10.82 5.33
C SER A 143 4.85 10.10 5.31
N GLY A 144 4.86 8.79 5.58
CA GLY A 144 3.64 8.00 5.58
C GLY A 144 3.85 6.51 5.42
N PHE A 145 2.82 5.83 4.96
CA PHE A 145 2.82 4.41 4.64
C PHE A 145 2.17 4.17 3.28
N ALA A 146 2.73 3.22 2.52
CA ALA A 146 2.09 2.67 1.35
C ALA A 146 1.68 1.22 1.63
N PHE A 147 0.40 0.94 1.41
CA PHE A 147 -0.19 -0.39 1.52
C PHE A 147 -0.52 -0.88 0.11
N ILE A 148 0.23 -1.87 -0.34
CA ILE A 148 0.01 -2.55 -1.61
C ILE A 148 -0.69 -3.86 -1.29
N HIS A 149 -1.87 -4.04 -1.86
CA HIS A 149 -2.71 -5.19 -1.58
C HIS A 149 -2.59 -6.23 -2.69
N ALA A 150 -2.87 -7.50 -2.35
CA ALA A 150 -2.80 -8.61 -3.31
C ALA A 150 -3.78 -8.44 -4.48
N ASN A 151 -4.86 -7.69 -4.27
CA ASN A 151 -5.87 -7.41 -5.30
C ASN A 151 -5.50 -6.24 -6.22
N SER A 152 -4.21 -5.82 -6.23
CA SER A 152 -3.67 -4.73 -7.04
C SER A 152 -4.17 -3.33 -6.67
N PHE A 153 -4.74 -3.15 -5.47
CA PHE A 153 -5.02 -1.83 -4.90
C PHE A 153 -3.79 -1.27 -4.19
N ALA A 154 -3.51 0.01 -4.39
CA ALA A 154 -2.46 0.74 -3.68
C ALA A 154 -3.07 1.86 -2.84
N ASP A 155 -2.99 1.75 -1.52
CA ASP A 155 -3.41 2.79 -0.59
C ASP A 155 -2.17 3.50 -0.04
N ILE A 156 -2.00 4.77 -0.40
CA ILE A 156 -0.90 5.63 0.03
C ILE A 156 -1.46 6.59 1.06
N VAL A 157 -0.94 6.51 2.27
CA VAL A 157 -1.37 7.33 3.39
C VAL A 157 -0.19 8.19 3.81
N ALA A 158 -0.31 9.49 3.62
CA ALA A 158 0.74 10.44 3.95
C ALA A 158 0.21 11.50 4.93
N ILE A 159 1.12 12.16 5.66
CA ILE A 159 0.73 13.31 6.50
C ILE A 159 0.51 14.53 5.61
N GLU A 160 1.47 14.84 4.74
CA GLU A 160 1.40 15.91 3.77
C GLU A 160 1.83 15.42 2.39
N ALA A 161 1.09 15.84 1.37
CA ALA A 161 1.46 15.67 -0.03
C ALA A 161 1.18 16.97 -0.79
N VAL A 162 2.21 17.54 -1.42
CA VAL A 162 2.12 18.83 -2.11
C VAL A 162 2.55 18.66 -3.56
N PRO A 163 1.75 19.13 -4.53
CA PRO A 163 2.16 19.18 -5.94
C PRO A 163 3.47 19.97 -6.10
N ILE A 164 4.40 19.45 -6.90
CA ILE A 164 5.76 20.04 -7.02
C ILE A 164 5.76 21.48 -7.55
N ASP A 165 4.77 21.83 -8.36
CA ASP A 165 4.51 23.16 -8.92
C ASP A 165 4.17 24.22 -7.87
N ARG A 166 3.76 23.81 -6.66
CA ARG A 166 3.45 24.71 -5.55
C ARG A 166 4.62 24.96 -4.60
N ILE A 167 5.79 24.39 -4.88
CA ILE A 167 6.96 24.47 -4.01
C ILE A 167 7.91 25.55 -4.53
N ASP A 168 8.23 26.52 -3.67
CA ASP A 168 9.19 27.58 -4.01
C ASP A 168 10.64 27.12 -3.74
N PRO A 169 11.49 26.99 -4.77
CA PRO A 169 12.88 26.53 -4.61
C PRO A 169 13.71 27.47 -3.72
N SER A 170 13.42 28.77 -3.69
CA SER A 170 14.16 29.73 -2.89
C SER A 170 13.95 29.52 -1.39
N LEU A 171 12.73 29.18 -0.99
CA LEU A 171 12.38 28.86 0.39
C LEU A 171 12.98 27.53 0.83
N VAL A 172 13.02 26.53 -0.08
CA VAL A 172 13.67 25.24 0.19
C VAL A 172 15.17 25.44 0.48
N GLN A 173 15.87 26.20 -0.36
CA GLN A 173 17.31 26.44 -0.19
C GLN A 173 17.61 27.23 1.10
N LYS A 174 16.76 28.20 1.42
CA LYS A 174 16.85 28.94 2.68
C LYS A 174 16.64 27.99 3.88
N GLY A 175 15.58 27.19 3.87
CA GLY A 175 15.29 26.23 4.93
C GLY A 175 16.41 25.21 5.13
N LEU A 176 16.98 24.69 4.04
CA LEU A 176 18.14 23.78 4.10
C LEU A 176 19.32 24.44 4.85
N THR A 177 19.61 25.70 4.54
CA THR A 177 20.69 26.46 5.20
C THR A 177 20.39 26.66 6.68
N ASP A 178 19.17 27.08 7.02
CA ASP A 178 18.73 27.34 8.39
C ASP A 178 18.79 26.06 9.24
N PHE A 179 18.30 24.93 8.74
CA PHE A 179 18.33 23.65 9.46
C PHE A 179 19.74 23.05 9.55
N THR A 180 20.59 23.26 8.54
CA THR A 180 22.01 22.85 8.61
C THR A 180 22.76 23.65 9.68
N GLN A 181 22.49 24.96 9.79
CA GLN A 181 23.06 25.78 10.85
C GLN A 181 22.56 25.34 12.23
N LYS A 182 21.25 25.09 12.37
CA LYS A 182 20.66 24.56 13.61
C LYS A 182 21.29 23.23 14.03
N LEU A 183 21.53 22.32 13.09
CA LEU A 183 22.20 21.04 13.34
C LEU A 183 23.61 21.25 13.93
N SER A 184 24.35 22.22 13.38
CA SER A 184 25.71 22.54 13.85
C SER A 184 25.75 23.21 15.23
N SER A 185 24.72 23.98 15.58
CA SER A 185 24.60 24.67 16.87
C SER A 185 23.90 23.87 17.96
N ALA A 186 23.21 22.78 17.60
CA ALA A 186 22.40 21.99 18.52
C ALA A 186 23.26 21.32 19.60
N THR A 187 22.86 21.49 20.86
CA THR A 187 23.62 21.00 22.01
C THR A 187 23.00 19.75 22.61
N THR A 188 21.67 19.64 22.53
CA THR A 188 20.93 18.49 23.02
C THR A 188 20.64 17.48 21.92
N ASP A 189 20.44 16.21 22.29
CA ASP A 189 20.12 15.16 21.32
C ASP A 189 18.74 15.36 20.66
N LEU A 190 17.80 15.98 21.38
CA LEU A 190 16.49 16.35 20.83
C LEU A 190 16.62 17.43 19.75
N GLU A 191 17.35 18.51 20.02
CA GLU A 191 17.58 19.58 19.04
C GLU A 191 18.31 19.05 17.79
N LYS A 192 19.27 18.14 17.98
CA LYS A 192 19.98 17.49 16.87
C LYS A 192 19.03 16.64 16.03
N ALA A 193 18.14 15.88 16.66
CA ALA A 193 17.16 15.05 15.95
C ALA A 193 16.18 15.92 15.13
N GLU A 194 15.65 16.99 15.73
CA GLU A 194 14.75 17.92 15.03
C GLU A 194 15.44 18.63 13.86
N ALA A 195 16.68 19.09 14.07
CA ALA A 195 17.45 19.71 13.00
C ALA A 195 17.78 18.73 11.89
N GLN A 196 18.11 17.47 12.22
CA GLN A 196 18.36 16.42 11.24
C GLN A 196 17.13 16.12 10.39
N ILE A 197 15.95 16.00 11.02
CA ILE A 197 14.68 15.82 10.29
C ILE A 197 14.45 16.99 9.32
N GLY A 198 14.72 18.23 9.77
CA GLY A 198 14.63 19.42 8.94
C GLY A 198 15.57 19.36 7.73
N VAL A 199 16.83 18.97 7.94
CA VAL A 199 17.81 18.79 6.85
C VAL A 199 17.37 17.70 5.88
N ASP A 200 16.90 16.55 6.38
CA ASP A 200 16.48 15.42 5.55
C ASP A 200 15.32 15.80 4.63
N VAL A 201 14.31 16.50 5.16
CA VAL A 201 13.15 16.95 4.38
C VAL A 201 13.55 18.00 3.33
N HIS A 202 14.34 19.01 3.70
CA HIS A 202 14.74 20.06 2.75
C HIS A 202 15.74 19.57 1.70
N SER A 203 16.58 18.61 2.06
CA SER A 203 17.48 17.92 1.13
C SER A 203 16.67 17.11 0.11
N ALA A 204 15.66 16.37 0.57
CA ALA A 204 14.76 15.63 -0.31
C ALA A 204 13.94 16.56 -1.22
N LEU A 205 13.46 17.70 -0.71
CA LEU A 205 12.78 18.73 -1.50
C LEU A 205 13.69 19.28 -2.61
N ASN A 206 14.93 19.61 -2.27
CA ASN A 206 15.88 20.15 -3.24
C ASN A 206 16.22 19.13 -4.33
N ALA A 207 16.38 17.86 -3.95
CA ALA A 207 16.57 16.76 -4.89
C ALA A 207 15.35 16.58 -5.81
N ALA A 208 14.14 16.64 -5.25
CA ALA A 208 12.89 16.52 -6.01
C ALA A 208 12.72 17.65 -7.05
N LEU A 209 13.14 18.88 -6.71
CA LEU A 209 13.08 20.05 -7.59
C LEU A 209 14.15 20.04 -8.69
N SER A 210 15.32 19.49 -8.40
CA SER A 210 16.48 19.51 -9.32
C SER A 210 16.40 18.44 -10.42
N GLY A 211 15.62 17.37 -10.21
CA GLY A 211 15.43 16.28 -11.18
C GLY A 211 16.46 15.18 -11.09
#